data_AF-A0A536UU79-F1
#
_entry.id   AF-A0A536UU79-F1
#
_cell.length_a   1.000
_cell.length_b   1.000
_cell.length_c   1.000
_cell.angle_alpha   90.00
_cell.angle_beta   90.00
_cell.angle_gamma   90.00
#
_symmetry.space_group_name_H-M   'P 1'
#
loop_
_entity.id
_entity.type
_entity.pdbx_description
1 polymer ?
#
loop_
_entity_poly.entity_id
_entity_poly.type
_entity_poly.pdbx_seq_one_letter_code
_entity_poly.pdbx_strand_id
1 'polypeptide(L)' 'MRGTYLFTNRQGQKAVSLTADELAERFRADRARLVEAEPLIDRAFTSMVQTLEEKFGGEVAAVPA' A
#
# COMPACT_ATOMS: atom_id res chain seq x y z
N MET A 1 -9.08 -19.13 16.22
CA MET A 1 -9.56 -17.97 15.44
C MET A 1 -8.93 -18.04 14.06
N ARG A 2 -9.71 -18.05 12.97
CA ARG A 2 -9.17 -18.02 11.60
C ARG A 2 -9.19 -16.57 11.13
N GLY A 3 -8.02 -15.92 11.11
CA GLY A 3 -7.88 -14.56 10.60
C GLY A 3 -7.96 -14.53 9.07
N THR A 4 -8.56 -13.48 8.52
CA THR A 4 -8.58 -13.20 7.08
C THR A 4 -7.44 -12.25 6.74
N TYR A 5 -6.64 -12.56 5.73
CA TYR A 5 -5.52 -11.73 5.29
C TYR A 5 -5.97 -10.84 4.11
N LEU A 6 -5.80 -9.53 4.25
CA LEU A 6 -6.08 -8.53 3.21
C LEU A 6 -4.78 -8.16 2.49
N PHE A 7 -4.73 -8.40 1.18
CA PHE A 7 -3.61 -7.99 0.34
C PHE A 7 -4.00 -6.77 -0.47
N THR A 8 -3.20 -5.70 -0.36
CA THR A 8 -3.35 -4.47 -1.12
C THR A 8 -2.18 -4.29 -2.09
N ASN A 9 -2.43 -3.65 -3.24
CA ASN A 9 -1.39 -3.30 -4.18
C ASN A 9 -0.58 -2.09 -3.68
N ARG A 10 0.44 -1.64 -4.44
CA ARG A 10 1.28 -0.48 -4.10
C ARG A 10 0.51 0.84 -3.93
N GLN A 11 -0.74 0.90 -4.38
CA GLN A 11 -1.62 2.06 -4.27
C GLN A 11 -2.61 1.91 -3.10
N GLY A 12 -2.44 0.90 -2.24
CA GLY A 12 -3.34 0.65 -1.11
C GLY A 12 -4.69 0.04 -1.51
N GLN A 13 -4.92 -0.22 -2.80
CA GLN A 13 -6.18 -0.81 -3.27
C GLN A 13 -6.20 -2.31 -2.99
N LYS A 14 -7.34 -2.82 -2.55
CA LYS A 14 -7.57 -4.25 -2.31
C LYS A 14 -7.32 -5.05 -3.58
N ALA A 15 -6.27 -5.88 -3.57
CA ALA A 15 -5.91 -6.75 -4.69
C ALA A 15 -6.60 -8.12 -4.54
N VAL A 16 -6.55 -8.73 -3.34
CA VAL A 16 -7.15 -10.04 -3.09
C VAL A 16 -7.37 -10.29 -1.59
N SER A 17 -8.35 -11.13 -1.24
CA SER A 17 -8.55 -11.65 0.12
C SER A 17 -8.23 -13.13 0.14
N LEU A 18 -7.41 -13.58 1.10
CA LEU A 18 -7.05 -14.99 1.29
C LEU A 18 -7.29 -15.41 2.73
N THR A 19 -7.74 -16.64 2.89
CA THR A 19 -7.67 -17.34 4.17
C THR A 19 -6.22 -17.71 4.51
N ALA A 20 -5.97 -18.03 5.78
CA ALA A 20 -4.66 -18.49 6.27
C ALA A 20 -4.15 -19.71 5.50
N ASP A 21 -5.04 -20.66 5.22
CA ASP A 21 -4.70 -21.93 4.57
C ASP A 21 -4.29 -21.70 3.11
N GLU A 22 -5.04 -20.87 2.38
CA GLU A 22 -4.76 -20.50 0.99
C GLU A 22 -3.48 -19.67 0.84
N LEU A 23 -3.12 -18.88 1.86
CA LEU A 23 -1.87 -18.14 1.89
C LEU A 23 -0.69 -19.09 2.11
N ALA A 24 -0.82 -20.01 3.06
CA ALA A 24 0.22 -21.01 3.36
C ALA A 24 0.52 -21.90 2.15
N GLU A 25 -0.51 -22.32 1.39
CA GLU A 25 -0.34 -23.08 0.16
C GLU A 25 0.48 -22.31 -0.88
N ARG A 26 0.21 -21.01 -1.08
CA ARG A 26 0.96 -20.19 -2.04
C ARG A 26 2.42 -19.99 -1.65
N PHE A 27 2.73 -19.86 -0.35
CA PHE A 27 4.12 -19.83 0.12
C PHE A 27 4.83 -21.16 -0.16
N ARG A 28 4.20 -22.31 0.13
CA ARG A 28 4.80 -23.62 -0.16
C ARG A 28 4.99 -23.88 -1.65
N ALA A 29 4.10 -23.34 -2.49
CA ALA A 29 4.18 -23.44 -3.94
C ALA A 29 5.09 -22.38 -4.59
N ASP A 30 5.81 -21.60 -3.79
CA ASP A 30 6.71 -20.51 -4.23
C ASP A 30 6.01 -19.43 -5.10
N ARG A 31 4.68 -19.31 -4.95
CA ARG A 31 3.83 -18.32 -5.62
C ARG A 31 3.59 -17.07 -4.78
N ALA A 32 4.14 -17.02 -3.58
CA ALA A 32 4.09 -15.86 -2.69
C ALA A 32 5.44 -15.72 -1.97
N ARG A 33 5.90 -14.48 -1.81
CA ARG A 33 7.12 -14.14 -1.06
C ARG A 33 6.87 -12.92 -0.19
N LEU A 34 7.51 -12.88 0.98
CA LEU A 34 7.54 -11.68 1.80
C LEU A 34 8.29 -10.60 1.04
N VAL A 35 7.62 -9.46 0.82
CA VAL A 35 8.26 -8.27 0.26
C VAL A 35 8.63 -7.41 1.45
N GLU A 36 9.91 -7.42 1.83
CA GLU A 36 10.42 -6.40 2.73
C GLU A 36 10.39 -5.06 2.00
N ALA A 37 9.58 -4.16 2.52
CA ALA A 37 9.68 -2.75 2.23
C ALA A 37 9.00 -1.97 3.37
N GLU A 38 9.40 -0.71 3.53
CA GLU A 38 9.01 0.22 4.60
C GLU A 38 7.62 -0.05 5.21
N PRO A 39 7.51 0.04 6.55
CA PRO A 39 6.27 -0.15 7.28
C PRO A 39 5.06 0.41 6.52
N LEU A 40 3.96 -0.36 6.45
CA LEU A 40 2.75 0.05 5.71
C LEU A 40 2.23 1.44 6.13
N ILE A 41 2.51 1.83 7.37
CA ILE A 41 2.19 3.14 7.95
C ILE A 41 2.97 4.26 7.23
N ASP A 42 4.26 4.08 6.99
CA ASP A 42 5.11 5.08 6.33
C ASP A 42 4.63 5.35 4.90
N ARG A 43 4.23 4.28 4.20
CA ARG A 43 3.65 4.38 2.84
C ARG A 43 2.30 5.06 2.80
N ALA A 44 1.44 4.76 3.77
CA ALA A 44 0.14 5.42 3.91
C ALA A 44 0.32 6.91 4.19
N PHE A 45 1.30 7.26 5.01
CA PHE A 45 1.66 8.64 5.29
C PHE A 45 2.15 9.37 4.03
N THR A 46 3.09 8.80 3.27
CA THR A 46 3.54 9.39 1.99
C THR A 46 2.39 9.59 1.00
N SER A 47 1.51 8.60 0.86
CA SER A 47 0.36 8.68 -0.06
C SER A 47 -0.63 9.77 0.34
N MET A 48 -0.85 9.95 1.65
CA MET A 48 -1.70 11.01 2.20
C MET A 48 -1.08 12.39 1.94
N VAL A 49 0.22 12.55 2.20
CA VAL A 49 0.95 13.80 1.95
C VAL A 49 0.89 14.15 0.47
N GLN A 50 1.14 13.20 -0.43
CA GLN A 50 1.06 13.41 -1.87
C GLN A 50 -0.37 13.83 -2.30
N THR A 51 -1.40 13.19 -1.77
CA THR A 51 -2.81 13.56 -2.05
C THR A 51 -3.12 14.97 -1.52
N LEU A 52 -2.49 15.38 -0.41
CA LEU A 52 -2.64 16.73 0.14
C LEU A 52 -1.91 17.75 -0.73
N GLU A 53 -0.69 17.47 -1.17
CA GLU A 53 0.07 18.30 -2.10
C GLU A 53 -0.65 18.46 -3.44
N GLU A 54 -1.26 17.40 -3.98
CA GLU A 54 -2.05 17.48 -5.21
C GLU A 54 -3.32 18.34 -5.03
N LYS A 55 -3.93 18.30 -3.84
CA LYS A 55 -5.16 19.05 -3.54
C LYS A 55 -4.91 20.51 -3.16
N PHE A 56 -3.74 20.81 -2.59
CA PHE A 56 -3.44 22.11 -2.00
C PHE A 56 -2.19 22.79 -2.58
N GLY A 57 -1.41 22.12 -3.42
CA GLY A 57 -0.18 22.62 -4.05
C GLY A 57 -0.38 23.46 -5.31
N GLY A 58 -1.63 23.87 -5.60
CA GLY A 58 -1.99 24.71 -6.75
C GLY A 58 -1.77 26.21 -6.57
N GLU A 59 -1.33 26.70 -5.40
CA GLU A 59 -1.12 28.13 -5.15
C GLU A 59 0.28 28.42 -4.62
N VAL A 60 1.29 28.22 -5.46
CA VAL A 60 2.50 29.05 -5.39
C VAL A 60 2.74 29.61 -6.79
N ALA A 61 1.90 30.59 -7.14
CA ALA A 61 2.11 31.40 -8.33
C ALA A 61 3.46 32.11 -8.20
N ALA A 62 4.22 32.07 -9.29
CA ALA A 62 5.53 32.67 -9.46
C ALA A 62 5.58 34.12 -8.93
N VAL A 63 6.63 34.43 -8.17
CA VAL A 63 7.08 35.81 -7.96
C VAL A 63 8.01 36.14 -9.13
N PRO A 64 7.62 36.99 -10.10
CA PRO A 64 8.53 37.48 -11.10
C PRO A 64 9.44 38.57 -10.51
N ALA A 65 10.73 38.44 -10.87
CA ALA A 65 11.89 39.36 -10.79
C ALA A 65 11.79 40.64 -9.94
#